data_AF-A0A351I371-F1
#
_entry.id   AF-A0A351I371-F1
#
_cell.length_a   1.000
_cell.length_b   1.000
_cell.length_c   1.000
_cell.angle_alpha   90.00
_cell.angle_beta   90.00
_cell.angle_gamma   90.00
#
_symmetry.space_group_name_H-M   'P 1'
#
loop_
_entity.id
_entity.type
_entity.pdbx_description
1 polymer ?
#
loop_
_entity_poly.entity_id
_entity_poly.type
_entity_poly.pdbx_seq_one_letter_code
_entity_poly.pdbx_strand_id
1 'polypeptide(L)'
;MIVTPEGSLYGYASKDELWCKPGMTEFKGRKCRDVSQIAEPVPGGKSVEYWAEFSRKHGVFVLFNLPEFDGMSFYNTMGVTGPSGFVARYRKRMLYHTDLAYATAGAEPTVLKTQYGCFGLMICLDAGPQSPYFEEYKNLEADALIIAMDWDDDPSGHYAAKMKFREWALLHQIDIYASDSSPWDGSGKYPATGTERQRDGLPPDAVGVQGVSLHPIQY
;
A
#
# COMPACT_ATOMS: atom_id res chain seq x y z
N MET A 1 10.16 10.30 4.94
CA MET A 1 8.81 9.82 4.60
C MET A 1 8.63 8.45 5.20
N ILE A 2 7.46 8.14 5.76
CA ILE A 2 7.13 6.85 6.34
C ILE A 2 6.04 6.23 5.47
N VAL A 3 6.20 4.98 5.06
CA VAL A 3 5.23 4.27 4.23
C VAL A 3 4.90 2.96 4.92
N THR A 4 3.64 2.76 5.26
CA THR A 4 3.19 1.47 5.78
C THR A 4 2.83 0.54 4.61
N PRO A 5 2.93 -0.79 4.81
CA PRO A 5 2.43 -1.74 3.82
C PRO A 5 0.92 -1.60 3.60
N GLU A 6 0.42 -2.27 2.54
CA GLU A 6 -1.03 -2.52 2.36
C GLU A 6 -1.59 -3.17 3.63
N GLY A 7 -2.88 -3.10 3.95
CA GLY A 7 -3.50 -3.83 5.07
C GLY A 7 -3.05 -3.49 6.49
N SER A 8 -2.03 -2.66 6.68
CA SER A 8 -1.36 -2.46 7.98
C SER A 8 -2.22 -1.86 9.09
N LEU A 9 -3.27 -1.09 8.77
CA LEU A 9 -4.19 -0.53 9.78
C LEU A 9 -5.38 -1.43 10.08
N TYR A 10 -5.73 -2.34 9.18
CA TYR A 10 -6.99 -3.07 9.23
C TYR A 10 -6.85 -4.58 9.07
N GLY A 11 -5.62 -5.07 8.96
CA GLY A 11 -5.29 -6.46 8.77
C GLY A 11 -5.57 -6.97 7.36
N TYR A 12 -4.76 -7.93 6.97
CA TYR A 12 -4.81 -8.74 5.77
C TYR A 12 -5.95 -9.77 5.78
N ALA A 13 -6.23 -10.29 4.59
CA ALA A 13 -7.00 -11.51 4.43
C ALA A 13 -6.16 -12.72 4.87
N SER A 14 -6.82 -13.71 5.46
CA SER A 14 -6.20 -14.98 5.83
C SER A 14 -6.74 -16.12 4.97
N LYS A 15 -6.32 -17.34 5.28
CA LYS A 15 -6.90 -18.57 4.72
C LYS A 15 -8.36 -18.76 5.14
N ASP A 16 -8.75 -18.20 6.28
CA ASP A 16 -10.05 -18.45 6.90
C ASP A 16 -11.01 -17.26 6.75
N GLU A 17 -10.50 -16.03 6.69
CA GLU A 17 -11.32 -14.80 6.75
C GLU A 17 -10.80 -13.68 5.84
N LEU A 18 -11.71 -12.83 5.35
CA LEU A 18 -11.38 -11.62 4.58
C LEU A 18 -12.43 -10.52 4.75
N TRP A 19 -12.11 -9.31 4.30
CA TRP A 19 -13.02 -8.16 4.34
C TRP A 19 -14.03 -8.22 3.19
N CYS A 20 -15.31 -8.11 3.50
CA CYS A 20 -16.40 -8.14 2.53
C CYS A 20 -17.35 -6.94 2.71
N LYS A 21 -18.20 -6.70 1.70
CA LYS A 21 -19.29 -5.73 1.81
C LYS A 21 -20.29 -6.11 2.91
N PRO A 22 -21.03 -5.12 3.46
CA PRO A 22 -22.08 -5.38 4.44
C PRO A 22 -23.08 -6.44 3.99
N GLY A 23 -23.43 -7.35 4.90
CA GLY A 23 -24.38 -8.43 4.67
C GLY A 23 -23.83 -9.69 3.98
N MET A 24 -22.56 -9.71 3.55
CA MET A 24 -21.91 -10.92 3.07
C MET A 24 -21.42 -11.78 4.24
N THR A 25 -21.62 -13.10 4.16
CA THR A 25 -21.17 -14.07 5.19
C THR A 25 -19.98 -14.91 4.74
N GLU A 26 -19.82 -15.11 3.43
CA GLU A 26 -18.73 -15.88 2.83
C GLU A 26 -18.36 -15.34 1.44
N PHE A 27 -17.09 -15.43 1.07
CA PHE A 27 -16.60 -15.18 -0.28
C PHE A 27 -15.46 -16.14 -0.64
N LYS A 28 -15.64 -16.92 -1.71
CA LYS A 28 -14.66 -17.93 -2.17
C LYS A 28 -14.21 -18.89 -1.05
N GLY A 29 -15.14 -19.41 -0.25
CA GLY A 29 -14.84 -20.39 0.80
C GLY A 29 -14.22 -19.81 2.09
N ARG A 30 -14.19 -18.47 2.23
CA ARG A 30 -13.65 -17.77 3.41
C ARG A 30 -14.72 -16.93 4.07
N LYS A 31 -14.69 -16.84 5.41
CA LYS A 31 -15.65 -16.04 6.18
C LYS A 31 -15.49 -14.55 5.91
N CYS A 32 -16.60 -13.84 5.89
CA CYS A 32 -16.62 -12.41 5.67
C CYS A 32 -16.62 -11.62 6.99
N ARG A 33 -15.67 -10.70 7.12
CA ARG A 33 -15.69 -9.59 8.08
C ARG A 33 -16.29 -8.37 7.39
N ASP A 34 -17.24 -7.71 8.03
CA ASP A 34 -17.91 -6.55 7.43
C ASP A 34 -16.96 -5.34 7.40
N VAL A 35 -16.57 -4.92 6.20
CA VAL A 35 -15.63 -3.79 6.01
C VAL A 35 -16.19 -2.48 6.56
N SER A 36 -17.51 -2.30 6.63
CA SER A 36 -18.10 -1.05 7.13
C SER A 36 -17.80 -0.78 8.60
N GLN A 37 -17.40 -1.81 9.36
CA GLN A 37 -17.01 -1.66 10.77
C GLN A 37 -15.67 -0.93 10.95
N ILE A 38 -14.84 -0.91 9.91
CA ILE A 38 -13.48 -0.36 9.94
C ILE A 38 -13.21 0.66 8.84
N ALA A 39 -14.12 0.78 7.87
CA ALA A 39 -13.97 1.74 6.78
C ALA A 39 -14.18 3.16 7.27
N GLU A 40 -13.33 4.07 6.83
CA GLU A 40 -13.37 5.47 7.24
C GLU A 40 -13.52 6.39 6.02
N PRO A 41 -14.20 7.55 6.14
CA PRO A 41 -14.15 8.55 5.09
C PRO A 41 -12.75 9.13 4.99
N VAL A 42 -12.26 9.37 3.78
CA VAL A 42 -11.00 10.09 3.54
C VAL A 42 -11.34 11.44 2.90
N PRO A 43 -10.93 12.58 3.49
CA PRO A 43 -10.00 12.74 4.62
C PRO A 43 -10.62 12.74 6.02
N GLY A 44 -11.95 12.64 6.18
CA GLY A 44 -12.65 12.89 7.45
C GLY A 44 -12.60 11.79 8.52
N GLY A 45 -11.65 10.86 8.43
CA GLY A 45 -11.54 9.66 9.27
C GLY A 45 -10.55 9.84 10.42
N LYS A 46 -10.74 9.08 11.50
CA LYS A 46 -9.88 9.08 12.69
C LYS A 46 -8.44 8.69 12.37
N SER A 47 -8.24 7.74 11.45
CA SER A 47 -6.92 7.34 10.98
C SER A 47 -6.20 8.50 10.30
N VAL A 48 -6.91 9.28 9.46
CA VAL A 48 -6.35 10.46 8.80
C VAL A 48 -6.03 11.55 9.82
N GLU A 49 -6.90 11.79 10.79
CA GLU A 49 -6.68 12.77 11.87
C GLU A 49 -5.43 12.44 12.70
N TYR A 50 -5.31 11.18 13.13
CA TYR A 50 -4.18 10.67 13.90
C TYR A 50 -2.86 10.85 13.13
N TRP A 51 -2.81 10.38 11.89
CA TRP A 51 -1.59 10.50 11.08
C TRP A 51 -1.28 11.94 10.69
N ALA A 52 -2.29 12.79 10.51
CA ALA A 52 -2.09 14.21 10.26
C ALA A 52 -1.48 14.92 11.47
N GLU A 53 -1.91 14.59 12.69
CA GLU A 53 -1.30 15.10 13.92
C GLU A 53 0.15 14.62 14.07
N PHE A 54 0.39 13.32 13.86
CA PHE A 54 1.73 12.74 13.89
C PHE A 54 2.66 13.42 12.87
N SER A 55 2.20 13.57 11.62
CA SER A 55 2.93 14.24 10.55
C SER A 55 3.28 15.69 10.88
N ARG A 56 2.33 16.46 11.46
CA ARG A 56 2.59 17.84 11.91
C ARG A 56 3.63 17.89 13.02
N LYS A 57 3.47 17.04 14.04
CA LYS A 57 4.35 17.00 15.22
C LYS A 57 5.79 16.66 14.85
N HIS A 58 5.98 15.78 13.87
CA HIS A 58 7.30 15.26 13.50
C HIS A 58 7.88 15.85 12.21
N GLY A 59 7.12 16.69 11.49
CA GLY A 59 7.56 17.27 10.23
C GLY A 59 7.79 16.21 9.14
N VAL A 60 6.99 15.13 9.13
CA VAL A 60 7.16 13.99 8.21
C VAL A 60 5.92 13.74 7.37
N PHE A 61 6.13 13.18 6.18
CA PHE A 61 5.08 12.55 5.40
C PHE A 61 4.82 11.13 5.89
N VAL A 62 3.55 10.74 6.04
CA VAL A 62 3.12 9.37 6.33
C VAL A 62 2.14 8.92 5.25
N LEU A 63 2.42 7.78 4.64
CA LEU A 63 1.55 7.10 3.68
C LEU A 63 1.04 5.83 4.37
N PHE A 64 -0.28 5.69 4.47
CA PHE A 64 -0.91 4.60 5.19
C PHE A 64 -2.11 4.04 4.44
N ASN A 65 -2.41 2.76 4.64
CA ASN A 65 -3.46 2.07 3.92
C ASN A 65 -4.68 1.80 4.81
N LEU A 66 -5.88 2.08 4.29
CA LEU A 66 -7.16 1.88 4.97
C LEU A 66 -8.28 1.57 3.97
N PRO A 67 -9.35 0.87 4.38
CA PRO A 67 -10.57 0.82 3.61
C PRO A 67 -11.25 2.18 3.70
N GLU A 68 -11.42 2.83 2.57
CA GLU A 68 -12.12 4.09 2.48
C GLU A 68 -13.61 3.85 2.22
N PHE A 69 -14.47 4.58 2.93
CA PHE A 69 -15.89 4.67 2.61
C PHE A 69 -16.19 6.01 1.92
N ASP A 70 -16.75 5.96 0.72
CA ASP A 70 -17.19 7.14 -0.03
C ASP A 70 -18.52 6.85 -0.73
N GLY A 71 -19.57 7.57 -0.30
CA GLY A 71 -20.94 7.38 -0.78
C GLY A 71 -21.51 6.01 -0.39
N MET A 72 -21.58 5.09 -1.36
CA MET A 72 -22.04 3.70 -1.16
C MET A 72 -20.95 2.67 -1.47
N SER A 73 -19.72 3.14 -1.73
CA SER A 73 -18.62 2.32 -2.19
C SER A 73 -17.53 2.26 -1.13
N PHE A 74 -16.85 1.12 -1.11
CA PHE A 74 -15.62 0.94 -0.35
C PHE A 74 -14.45 0.86 -1.32
N TYR A 75 -13.28 1.34 -0.90
CA TYR A 75 -12.05 1.33 -1.70
C TYR A 75 -10.88 0.86 -0.85
N ASN A 76 -9.91 0.19 -1.47
CA ASN A 76 -8.59 0.00 -0.88
C ASN A 76 -7.78 1.28 -1.15
N THR A 77 -7.47 2.05 -0.10
CA THR A 77 -6.99 3.42 -0.26
C THR A 77 -5.67 3.64 0.49
N MET A 78 -4.72 4.29 -0.17
CA MET A 78 -3.54 4.87 0.47
C MET A 78 -3.82 6.34 0.78
N GLY A 79 -3.94 6.69 2.05
CA GLY A 79 -3.99 8.06 2.54
C GLY A 79 -2.58 8.63 2.72
N VAL A 80 -2.42 9.93 2.45
CA VAL A 80 -1.16 10.65 2.63
C VAL A 80 -1.36 11.85 3.53
N THR A 81 -0.60 11.92 4.61
CA THR A 81 -0.48 13.09 5.48
C THR A 81 0.93 13.64 5.44
N GLY A 82 1.07 14.94 5.69
CA GLY A 82 2.34 15.66 5.73
C GLY A 82 2.33 16.75 6.79
N PRO A 83 3.39 17.57 6.88
CA PRO A 83 3.50 18.62 7.88
C PRO A 83 2.38 19.66 7.86
N SER A 84 1.58 19.71 6.78
CA SER A 84 0.41 20.57 6.62
C SER A 84 -0.93 19.87 6.90
N GLY A 85 -0.94 18.60 7.31
CA GLY A 85 -2.16 17.80 7.49
C GLY A 85 -2.38 16.79 6.37
N PHE A 86 -3.63 16.56 5.96
CA PHE A 86 -3.94 15.69 4.83
C PHE A 86 -3.42 16.29 3.51
N VAL A 87 -2.81 15.45 2.67
CA VAL A 87 -2.14 15.85 1.42
C VAL A 87 -2.80 15.24 0.20
N ALA A 88 -3.03 13.93 0.20
CA ALA A 88 -3.57 13.20 -0.95
C ALA A 88 -4.18 11.86 -0.54
N ARG A 89 -4.94 11.24 -1.44
CA ARG A 89 -5.34 9.84 -1.36
C ARG A 89 -5.17 9.18 -2.72
N TYR A 90 -4.86 7.89 -2.73
CA TYR A 90 -4.83 7.05 -3.92
C TYR A 90 -5.69 5.81 -3.69
N ARG A 91 -6.60 5.49 -4.62
CA ARG A 91 -7.44 4.28 -4.56
C ARG A 91 -6.86 3.22 -5.47
N LYS A 92 -6.62 2.01 -4.96
CA LYS A 92 -6.12 0.85 -5.72
C LYS A 92 -6.93 0.65 -6.99
N ARG A 93 -6.26 0.52 -8.14
CA ARG A 93 -6.91 0.52 -9.46
C ARG A 93 -7.03 -0.90 -10.02
N MET A 94 -6.05 -1.76 -9.75
CA MET A 94 -6.11 -3.19 -10.01
C MET A 94 -6.39 -3.95 -8.71
N LEU A 95 -7.63 -4.42 -8.56
CA LEU A 95 -8.07 -5.16 -7.38
C LEU A 95 -7.50 -6.58 -7.37
N TYR A 96 -6.88 -6.97 -6.25
CA TYR A 96 -6.48 -8.34 -6.03
C TYR A 96 -7.70 -9.21 -5.67
N HIS A 97 -7.55 -10.53 -5.73
CA HIS A 97 -8.68 -11.44 -5.60
C HIS A 97 -9.40 -11.35 -4.24
N THR A 98 -8.72 -10.85 -3.21
CA THR A 98 -9.25 -10.54 -1.86
C THR A 98 -9.98 -9.20 -1.81
N ASP A 99 -9.51 -8.20 -2.55
CA ASP A 99 -10.14 -6.89 -2.64
C ASP A 99 -11.53 -6.96 -3.29
N LEU A 100 -11.72 -7.87 -4.25
CA LEU A 100 -12.99 -8.04 -4.99
C LEU A 100 -14.21 -8.30 -4.09
N ALA A 101 -14.00 -8.74 -2.85
CA ALA A 101 -15.07 -9.00 -1.90
C ALA A 101 -15.65 -7.72 -1.27
N TYR A 102 -14.90 -6.62 -1.24
CA TYR A 102 -15.32 -5.38 -0.59
C TYR A 102 -15.11 -4.12 -1.43
N ALA A 103 -13.98 -4.04 -2.14
CA ALA A 103 -13.51 -2.82 -2.77
C ALA A 103 -14.09 -2.60 -4.17
N THR A 104 -14.17 -1.33 -4.53
CA THR A 104 -14.35 -0.83 -5.89
C THR A 104 -12.99 -0.35 -6.40
N ALA A 105 -12.71 -0.53 -7.68
CA ALA A 105 -11.48 -0.04 -8.27
C ALA A 105 -11.47 1.50 -8.31
N GLY A 106 -10.31 2.10 -8.01
CA GLY A 106 -10.01 3.48 -8.35
C GLY A 106 -9.88 3.66 -9.87
N ALA A 107 -9.88 4.92 -10.31
CA ALA A 107 -9.73 5.27 -11.72
C ALA A 107 -8.47 6.10 -11.98
N GLU A 108 -8.22 7.08 -11.11
CA GLU A 108 -7.21 8.13 -11.34
C GLU A 108 -5.86 7.80 -10.70
N PRO A 109 -4.75 8.14 -11.36
CA PRO A 109 -3.42 8.11 -10.76
C PRO A 109 -3.29 9.20 -9.68
N THR A 110 -2.28 9.07 -8.82
CA THR A 110 -1.93 10.10 -7.83
C THR A 110 -0.43 10.31 -7.80
N VAL A 111 0.00 11.54 -8.08
CA VAL A 111 1.40 11.96 -7.95
C VAL A 111 1.55 12.83 -6.70
N LEU A 112 2.27 12.30 -5.72
CA LEU A 112 2.62 12.99 -4.49
C LEU A 112 3.83 13.89 -4.72
N LYS A 113 3.60 15.22 -4.75
CA LYS A 113 4.68 16.22 -4.85
C LYS A 113 5.21 16.57 -3.47
N THR A 114 6.52 16.45 -3.28
CA THR A 114 7.20 16.77 -2.02
C THR A 114 8.53 17.49 -2.28
N GLN A 115 9.16 17.98 -1.21
CA GLN A 115 10.54 18.51 -1.29
C GLN A 115 11.61 17.45 -1.63
N TYR A 116 11.24 16.15 -1.61
CA TYR A 116 12.13 15.03 -1.93
C TYR A 116 11.96 14.51 -3.36
N GLY A 117 10.97 15.03 -4.11
CA GLY A 117 10.59 14.55 -5.44
C GLY A 117 9.09 14.37 -5.62
N CYS A 118 8.72 13.97 -6.83
CA CYS A 118 7.39 13.61 -7.30
C CYS A 118 7.24 12.09 -7.33
N PHE A 119 6.32 11.53 -6.55
CA PHE A 119 6.16 10.08 -6.40
C PHE A 119 4.82 9.60 -6.93
N GLY A 120 4.82 8.63 -7.85
CA GLY A 120 3.60 7.90 -8.24
C GLY A 120 3.21 6.90 -7.16
N LEU A 121 1.91 6.78 -6.85
CA LEU A 121 1.42 5.91 -5.78
C LEU A 121 0.75 4.65 -6.34
N MET A 122 1.11 3.49 -5.80
CA MET A 122 0.57 2.19 -6.23
C MET A 122 0.33 1.28 -5.02
N ILE A 123 -0.66 0.40 -5.11
CA ILE A 123 -0.95 -0.61 -4.08
C ILE A 123 -0.92 -2.00 -4.73
N CYS A 124 -0.01 -2.84 -4.24
CA CYS A 124 0.08 -4.26 -4.55
C CYS A 124 -0.05 -4.62 -6.03
N LEU A 125 -1.16 -5.26 -6.44
CA LEU A 125 -1.39 -5.72 -7.82
C LEU A 125 -1.34 -4.57 -8.84
N ASP A 126 -1.46 -3.32 -8.40
CA ASP A 126 -1.17 -2.17 -9.25
C ASP A 126 0.20 -2.29 -9.93
N ALA A 127 1.21 -2.88 -9.28
CA ALA A 127 2.57 -3.08 -9.80
C ALA A 127 2.77 -4.39 -10.56
N GLY A 128 1.70 -5.17 -10.76
CA GLY A 128 1.79 -6.48 -11.38
C GLY A 128 2.26 -6.47 -12.85
N PRO A 129 2.59 -7.64 -13.43
CA PRO A 129 3.16 -7.75 -14.78
C PRO A 129 2.32 -7.14 -15.90
N GLN A 130 1.01 -6.99 -15.70
CA GLN A 130 0.08 -6.43 -16.69
C GLN A 130 -0.19 -4.93 -16.45
N SER A 131 0.56 -4.31 -15.53
CA SER A 131 0.31 -2.94 -15.14
C SER A 131 0.66 -1.95 -16.23
N PRO A 132 -0.31 -1.13 -16.70
CA PRO A 132 0.00 0.00 -17.56
C PRO A 132 0.51 1.21 -16.75
N TYR A 133 0.46 1.14 -15.42
CA TYR A 133 0.61 2.31 -14.54
C TYR A 133 2.06 2.79 -14.42
N PHE A 134 3.04 1.92 -14.67
CA PHE A 134 4.46 2.33 -14.71
C PHE A 134 4.69 3.41 -15.77
N GLU A 135 4.23 3.19 -17.00
CA GLU A 135 4.39 4.16 -18.10
C GLU A 135 3.48 5.38 -17.92
N GLU A 136 2.29 5.19 -17.35
CA GLU A 136 1.41 6.32 -16.99
C GLU A 136 2.10 7.27 -16.01
N TYR A 137 2.71 6.76 -14.95
CA TYR A 137 3.40 7.61 -13.97
C TYR A 137 4.66 8.27 -14.53
N LYS A 138 5.36 7.63 -15.48
CA LYS A 138 6.46 8.27 -16.22
C LYS A 138 5.96 9.44 -17.08
N ASN A 139 4.82 9.28 -17.76
CA ASN A 139 4.19 10.37 -18.53
C ASN A 139 3.68 11.51 -17.64
N LEU A 140 3.40 11.22 -16.36
CA LEU A 140 3.06 12.22 -15.34
C LEU A 140 4.28 12.81 -14.63
N GLU A 141 5.49 12.55 -15.15
CA GLU A 141 6.75 13.07 -14.63
C GLU A 141 7.01 12.68 -13.16
N ALA A 142 6.61 11.47 -12.76
CA ALA A 142 7.03 10.91 -11.49
C ALA A 142 8.51 10.54 -11.52
N ASP A 143 9.26 10.98 -10.51
CA ASP A 143 10.68 10.65 -10.33
C ASP A 143 10.85 9.18 -9.91
N ALA A 144 9.90 8.66 -9.12
CA ALA A 144 9.90 7.32 -8.58
C ALA A 144 8.48 6.85 -8.24
N LEU A 145 8.33 5.56 -7.96
CA LEU A 145 7.08 4.95 -7.50
C LEU A 145 7.17 4.58 -6.03
N ILE A 146 6.09 4.78 -5.28
CA ILE A 146 5.90 4.24 -3.94
C ILE A 146 4.85 3.14 -4.01
N ILE A 147 5.23 1.95 -3.54
CA ILE A 147 4.39 0.75 -3.58
C ILE A 147 4.16 0.26 -2.15
N ALA A 148 2.90 0.29 -1.70
CA ALA A 148 2.48 -0.43 -0.50
C ALA A 148 2.03 -1.85 -0.90
N MET A 149 2.58 -2.88 -0.27
CA MET A 149 2.47 -4.26 -0.70
C MET A 149 2.05 -5.20 0.42
N ASP A 150 1.22 -6.18 0.07
CA ASP A 150 1.04 -7.43 0.80
C ASP A 150 1.23 -8.60 -0.18
N TRP A 151 2.45 -9.16 -0.24
CA TRP A 151 2.82 -10.19 -1.21
C TRP A 151 2.53 -11.61 -0.69
N ASP A 152 1.84 -12.44 -1.48
CA ASP A 152 1.41 -13.79 -1.07
C ASP A 152 2.07 -14.97 -1.83
N ASP A 153 2.98 -14.72 -2.78
CA ASP A 153 3.70 -15.77 -3.53
C ASP A 153 4.94 -16.38 -2.81
N ASP A 154 5.50 -17.45 -3.40
CA ASP A 154 6.64 -18.24 -2.92
C ASP A 154 7.84 -17.35 -2.48
N PRO A 155 8.33 -17.52 -1.24
CA PRO A 155 9.44 -16.75 -0.69
C PRO A 155 10.80 -16.96 -1.36
N SER A 156 10.95 -18.01 -2.14
CA SER A 156 12.23 -18.42 -2.71
C SER A 156 12.21 -18.36 -4.24
N GLY A 157 13.32 -17.89 -4.82
CA GLY A 157 13.49 -17.85 -6.26
C GLY A 157 12.93 -16.59 -6.94
N HIS A 158 12.58 -16.72 -8.22
CA HIS A 158 12.34 -15.58 -9.12
C HIS A 158 11.01 -14.84 -8.86
N TYR A 159 10.11 -15.40 -8.04
CA TYR A 159 8.80 -14.82 -7.73
C TYR A 159 8.76 -14.07 -6.39
N ALA A 160 9.87 -14.04 -5.64
CA ALA A 160 9.93 -13.26 -4.41
C ALA A 160 9.72 -11.76 -4.71
N ALA A 161 9.01 -11.05 -3.83
CA ALA A 161 8.69 -9.62 -3.98
C ALA A 161 9.94 -8.78 -4.33
N LYS A 162 11.05 -8.99 -3.63
CA LYS A 162 12.32 -8.30 -3.90
C LYS A 162 12.88 -8.51 -5.31
N MET A 163 12.65 -9.70 -5.89
CA MET A 163 13.09 -10.02 -7.25
C MET A 163 12.18 -9.31 -8.25
N LYS A 164 10.87 -9.26 -7.98
CA LYS A 164 9.89 -8.58 -8.83
C LYS A 164 10.00 -7.07 -8.81
N PHE A 165 10.14 -6.44 -7.64
CA PHE A 165 10.40 -5.00 -7.57
C PHE A 165 11.67 -4.61 -8.32
N ARG A 166 12.72 -5.44 -8.23
CA ARG A 166 13.94 -5.22 -9.01
C ARG A 166 13.70 -5.37 -10.51
N GLU A 167 13.03 -6.43 -10.93
CA GLU A 167 12.69 -6.67 -12.34
C GLU A 167 11.89 -5.49 -12.90
N TRP A 168 10.89 -5.00 -12.18
CA TRP A 168 10.05 -3.88 -12.60
C TRP A 168 10.80 -2.55 -12.64
N ALA A 169 11.64 -2.25 -11.63
CA ALA A 169 12.45 -1.03 -11.63
C ALA A 169 13.38 -0.98 -12.85
N LEU A 170 14.04 -2.10 -13.17
CA LEU A 170 14.90 -2.23 -14.35
C LEU A 170 14.11 -2.22 -15.66
N LEU A 171 12.99 -2.93 -15.74
CA LEU A 171 12.19 -3.01 -16.96
C LEU A 171 11.61 -1.66 -17.35
N HIS A 172 11.05 -0.93 -16.37
CA HIS A 172 10.37 0.33 -16.62
C HIS A 172 11.28 1.57 -16.52
N GLN A 173 12.53 1.37 -16.08
CA GLN A 173 13.52 2.45 -15.90
C GLN A 173 13.00 3.55 -14.96
N ILE A 174 12.43 3.14 -13.82
CA ILE A 174 11.95 4.04 -12.76
C ILE A 174 12.28 3.47 -11.38
N ASP A 175 12.71 4.34 -10.46
CA ASP A 175 13.03 3.94 -9.09
C ASP A 175 11.74 3.49 -8.37
N ILE A 176 11.85 2.43 -7.56
CA ILE A 176 10.75 1.92 -6.74
C ILE A 176 11.11 1.98 -5.26
N TYR A 177 10.23 2.55 -4.45
CA TYR A 177 10.25 2.50 -3.00
C TYR A 177 9.12 1.57 -2.54
N ALA A 178 9.45 0.37 -2.07
CA ALA A 178 8.47 -0.61 -1.63
C ALA A 178 8.41 -0.69 -0.09
N SER A 179 7.18 -0.79 0.44
CA SER A 179 6.89 -1.15 1.83
C SER A 179 6.00 -2.40 1.81
N ASP A 180 6.53 -3.52 2.28
CA ASP A 180 5.94 -4.84 2.16
C ASP A 180 5.71 -5.48 3.53
N SER A 181 4.52 -6.07 3.73
CA SER A 181 4.09 -6.75 4.96
C SER A 181 4.19 -8.27 4.90
N SER A 182 4.53 -8.81 3.74
CA SER A 182 4.77 -10.24 3.63
C SER A 182 5.81 -10.68 4.67
N PRO A 183 5.88 -11.96 5.07
CA PRO A 183 6.93 -12.47 5.97
C PRO A 183 8.37 -12.26 5.48
N TRP A 184 8.55 -11.49 4.40
CA TRP A 184 9.70 -11.47 3.54
C TRP A 184 10.22 -10.04 3.37
N ASP A 185 11.54 -9.98 3.19
CA ASP A 185 12.34 -8.77 3.06
C ASP A 185 12.12 -8.10 1.68
N GLY A 186 10.91 -7.60 1.41
CA GLY A 186 10.54 -6.85 0.21
C GLY A 186 10.69 -5.33 0.33
N SER A 187 10.83 -4.82 1.56
CA SER A 187 10.94 -3.39 1.83
C SER A 187 12.31 -2.82 1.43
N GLY A 188 12.30 -1.67 0.75
CA GLY A 188 13.51 -0.96 0.36
C GLY A 188 13.37 -0.13 -0.91
N LYS A 189 14.48 0.47 -1.31
CA LYS A 189 14.61 1.17 -2.58
C LYS A 189 15.22 0.24 -3.63
N TYR A 190 14.60 0.20 -4.79
CA TYR A 190 15.03 -0.53 -5.98
C TYR A 190 15.35 0.49 -7.07
N PRO A 191 16.65 0.78 -7.30
CA PRO A 191 17.05 1.73 -8.32
C PRO A 191 16.69 1.25 -9.74
N ALA A 192 16.33 2.19 -10.62
CA ALA A 192 16.13 1.97 -12.06
C ALA A 192 17.41 1.50 -12.76
N THR A 193 18.56 1.79 -12.16
CA THR A 193 19.90 1.43 -12.65
C THR A 193 20.70 0.72 -11.57
N GLY A 194 21.33 -0.40 -11.91
CA GLY A 194 22.19 -1.15 -11.00
C GLY A 194 21.51 -2.37 -10.39
N THR A 195 22.25 -3.06 -9.52
CA THR A 195 21.92 -4.43 -9.11
C THR A 195 21.65 -4.61 -7.63
N GLU A 196 21.73 -3.55 -6.83
CA GLU A 196 21.60 -3.68 -5.38
C GLU A 196 20.39 -2.90 -4.87
N ARG A 197 19.55 -3.60 -4.11
CA ARG A 197 18.47 -2.98 -3.34
C ARG A 197 19.11 -2.17 -2.22
N GLN A 198 18.75 -0.90 -2.13
CA GLN A 198 19.21 0.01 -1.09
C GLN A 198 18.25 -0.05 0.10
N ARG A 199 18.79 -0.34 1.29
CA ARG A 199 18.05 -0.33 2.56
C ARG A 199 18.56 0.73 3.53
N ASP A 200 19.46 1.60 3.10
CA ASP A 200 20.19 2.51 3.98
C ASP A 200 19.24 3.34 4.86
N GLY A 201 19.40 3.21 6.18
CA GLY A 201 18.58 3.88 7.20
C GLY A 201 17.28 3.15 7.59
N LEU A 202 16.90 2.08 6.89
CA LEU A 202 15.90 1.14 7.39
C LEU A 202 16.59 0.25 8.44
N PRO A 203 16.07 0.12 9.68
CA PRO A 203 16.59 -0.90 10.58
C PRO A 203 16.58 -2.27 9.87
N PRO A 204 17.48 -3.21 10.25
CA PRO A 204 17.37 -4.61 9.81
C PRO A 204 15.94 -5.14 9.96
N ASP A 205 15.25 -4.61 10.97
CA ASP A 205 13.89 -4.86 11.43
C ASP A 205 12.87 -3.83 10.90
N ALA A 206 13.09 -3.19 9.74
CA ALA A 206 12.07 -2.41 9.04
C ALA A 206 10.97 -3.33 8.46
N VAL A 207 10.33 -4.01 9.39
CA VAL A 207 9.11 -4.81 9.36
C VAL A 207 8.43 -4.43 10.69
N GLY A 208 7.88 -3.22 10.77
CA GLY A 208 7.31 -2.68 12.01
C GLY A 208 8.36 -2.36 13.09
N VAL A 209 8.36 -1.12 13.59
CA VAL A 209 9.11 -0.79 14.80
C VAL A 209 8.53 -1.64 15.94
N GLN A 210 9.30 -2.65 16.38
CA GLN A 210 9.04 -3.66 17.43
C GLN A 210 8.52 -5.05 17.03
N GLY A 211 8.59 -5.47 15.77
CA GLY A 211 8.40 -6.91 15.45
C GLY A 211 7.02 -7.46 15.81
N VAL A 212 5.97 -6.65 15.65
CA VAL A 212 4.59 -7.14 15.71
C VAL A 212 3.88 -6.86 14.39
N SER A 213 3.80 -7.90 13.55
CA SER A 213 2.67 -8.07 12.64
C SER A 213 1.48 -8.48 13.52
N LEU A 214 0.57 -7.56 13.83
CA LEU A 214 -0.66 -7.90 14.52
C LEU A 214 -1.67 -8.46 13.51
N HIS A 215 -1.66 -9.79 13.39
CA HIS A 215 -2.88 -10.56 13.22
C HIS A 215 -3.01 -11.48 14.43
N PRO A 216 -4.14 -11.59 15.16
CA PRO A 216 -5.51 -11.10 14.90
C PRO A 216 -6.03 -10.12 15.97
N ILE A 217 -7.01 -9.29 15.62
CA ILE A 217 -7.93 -8.74 16.62
C ILE A 217 -8.79 -9.91 17.08
N GLN A 218 -8.46 -10.50 18.23
CA GLN A 218 -9.40 -11.35 18.97
C GLN A 218 -10.39 -10.43 19.67
N TYR A 219 -11.66 -10.49 19.29
CA TYR A 219 -12.77 -10.08 20.15
C TYR A 219 -13.03 -11.15 21.19
#